data_AF-A0A392W5C2-F1
#
_entry.id   AF-A0A392W5C2-F1
#
_cell.length_a   1.000
_cell.length_b   1.000
_cell.length_c   1.000
_cell.angle_alpha   90.00
_cell.angle_beta   90.00
_cell.angle_gamma   90.00
#
_symmetry.space_group_name_H-M   'P 1'
#
loop_
_entity.id
_entity.type
_entity.pdbx_description
1 polymer ?
#
loop_
_entity_poly.entity_id
_entity_poly.type
_entity_poly.pdbx_seq_one_letter_code
_entity_poly.pdbx_strand_id
1 'polypeptide(L)' 'MSPGELAGLGKLQAYVDSFISARCVDRAGNPIFDAKGNERVEKRVINTKELLG' A
#
# COMPACT_ATOMS: atom_id res chain seq x y z
N MET A 1 7.17 22.68 11.07
CA MET A 1 7.30 21.23 11.28
C MET A 1 8.56 20.97 12.06
N SER A 2 8.49 20.10 13.07
CA SER A 2 9.65 19.64 13.82
C SER A 2 10.50 18.68 12.96
N PRO A 3 11.78 18.48 13.29
CA PRO A 3 12.61 17.47 12.63
C PRO A 3 11.99 16.06 12.66
N GLY A 4 11.30 15.69 13.75
CA GLY A 4 10.61 14.42 13.87
C GLY A 4 9.44 14.27 12.90
N GLU A 5 8.63 15.33 12.73
CA GLU A 5 7.53 15.34 11.76
C GLU A 5 8.04 15.19 10.32
N LEU A 6 9.13 15.88 9.97
CA LEU A 6 9.76 15.76 8.65
C LEU A 6 10.33 14.36 8.40
N ALA A 7 10.97 13.75 9.41
CA ALA A 7 11.48 12.39 9.33
C ALA A 7 10.35 11.36 9.17
N GLY A 8 9.25 11.51 9.90
CA GLY A 8 8.06 10.67 9.75
C GLY A 8 7.46 10.77 8.35
N LEU A 9 7.32 11.98 7.80
CA LEU A 9 6.83 12.18 6.43
C LEU A 9 7.76 11.53 5.39
N GLY A 10 9.07 11.58 5.58
CA GLY A 10 10.02 10.86 4.72
C GLY A 10 9.80 9.35 4.71
N LYS A 11 9.52 8.74 5.87
CA LYS A 11 9.18 7.30 5.97
C LYS A 11 7.86 6.98 5.27
N LEU A 12 6.86 7.85 5.42
CA LEU A 12 5.57 7.68 4.74
C LEU A 12 5.73 7.76 3.22
N GLN A 13 6.52 8.72 2.73
CA GLN A 13 6.80 8.85 1.31
C GLN A 13 7.49 7.60 0.77
N ALA A 14 8.54 7.12 1.44
CA ALA A 14 9.24 5.89 1.05
C ALA A 14 8.29 4.67 1.05
N TYR A 15 7.39 4.57 2.02
CA TYR A 15 6.38 3.51 2.04
C TYR A 15 5.46 3.58 0.81
N VAL A 16 4.93 4.76 0.49
CA VAL A 16 4.05 4.98 -0.68
C VAL A 16 4.79 4.65 -1.98
N ASP A 17 6.03 5.10 -2.13
CA ASP A 17 6.84 4.86 -3.34
C ASP A 17 7.14 3.36 -3.54
N SER A 18 7.26 2.61 -2.43
CA SER A 18 7.47 1.15 -2.46
C SER A 18 6.18 0.33 -2.48
N PHE A 19 5.01 0.97 -2.42
CA PHE A 19 3.75 0.27 -2.21
C PHE A 19 3.33 -0.52 -3.46
N ILE A 20 3.31 -1.85 -3.32
CA ILE A 20 2.78 -2.76 -4.33
C ILE A 20 1.37 -3.18 -3.92
N SER A 21 0.38 -2.86 -4.76
CA SER A 21 -1.01 -3.30 -4.58
C SER A 21 -1.10 -4.83 -4.46
N ALA A 22 -1.86 -5.31 -3.48
CA ALA A 22 -2.18 -6.74 -3.36
C ALA A 22 -3.20 -7.13 -4.44
N ARG A 23 -2.72 -7.47 -5.63
CA ARG A 23 -3.57 -8.02 -6.68
C ARG A 23 -4.11 -9.38 -6.25
N CYS A 24 -5.41 -9.60 -6.39
CA CYS A 24 -6.01 -10.92 -6.28
C CYS A 24 -5.67 -11.69 -7.55
N VAL A 25 -4.97 -12.81 -7.41
CA VAL A 25 -4.65 -13.69 -8.54
C VAL A 25 -5.25 -15.08 -8.35
N ASP A 26 -5.54 -15.76 -9.45
CA ASP A 26 -5.93 -17.16 -9.43
C ASP A 26 -4.73 -18.08 -9.13
N ARG A 27 -4.95 -19.39 -9.12
CA ARG A 27 -3.90 -20.39 -8.85
C ARG A 27 -2.77 -20.39 -9.89
N ALA A 28 -3.04 -19.93 -11.11
CA ALA A 28 -2.06 -19.79 -12.18
C ALA A 28 -1.36 -18.41 -12.18
N GLY A 29 -1.75 -17.50 -11.29
CA GLY A 29 -1.19 -16.16 -11.19
C GLY A 29 -1.89 -15.12 -12.07
N ASN A 30 -3.03 -15.43 -12.69
CA ASN A 30 -3.76 -14.47 -13.52
C ASN A 30 -4.56 -13.50 -12.64
N PRO A 31 -4.70 -12.21 -13.02
CA PRO A 31 -5.53 -11.26 -12.30
C PRO A 31 -7.00 -11.71 -12.23
N ILE A 32 -7.61 -11.58 -11.06
CA ILE A 32 -9.05 -11.77 -10.87
C ILE A 32 -9.72 -10.41 -11.05
N PHE A 33 -10.80 -10.34 -11.83
CA PHE A 33 -11.53 -9.10 -12.09
C PHE A 33 -12.81 -8.99 -11.24
N ASP A 34 -13.21 -7.76 -10.92
CA ASP A 34 -14.48 -7.46 -10.27
C ASP A 34 -15.65 -7.43 -11.28
N ALA A 35 -16.87 -7.24 -10.79
CA ALA A 35 -18.07 -7.21 -11.63
C ALA A 35 -18.09 -6.04 -12.65
N LYS A 36 -17.20 -5.06 -12.50
CA LYS A 36 -17.05 -3.92 -13.41
C LYS A 36 -15.88 -4.12 -14.40
N GLY A 37 -15.17 -5.24 -14.31
CA GLY A 37 -14.03 -5.56 -15.16
C GLY A 37 -12.70 -4.93 -14.71
N ASN A 38 -12.60 -4.44 -13.47
CA ASN A 38 -11.33 -3.94 -12.92
C ASN A 38 -10.58 -5.06 -12.21
N GLU A 39 -9.24 -5.05 -12.22
CA GLU A 39 -8.46 -5.97 -11.38
C GLU A 39 -8.86 -5.82 -9.91
N ARG A 40 -9.19 -6.93 -9.27
CA ARG A 40 -9.43 -6.97 -7.83
C ARG A 40 -8.11 -6.73 -7.12
N VAL A 41 -8.13 -5.71 -6.27
CA VAL A 41 -7.05 -5.38 -5.33
C VAL A 41 -7.58 -5.51 -3.92
N GLU A 42 -6.84 -6.17 -3.04
CA GLU A 42 -7.18 -6.22 -1.63
C GLU A 42 -6.73 -4.94 -0.91
N LYS A 43 -7.57 -4.51 0.03
CA LYS A 43 -7.22 -3.39 0.91
C LYS A 43 -6.09 -3.82 1.86
N ARG A 44 -4.97 -3.12 1.80
CA ARG A 44 -3.93 -3.18 2.84
C ARG A 44 -4.11 -2.03 3.81
N VAL A 45 -3.94 -2.32 5.10
CA VAL A 45 -3.97 -1.32 6.18
C VAL A 45 -2.59 -1.31 6.82
N ILE A 46 -2.11 -0.12 7.19
CA ILE A 46 -0.85 0.05 7.89
C ILE A 46 -1.03 0.78 9.22
N ASN A 47 -0.17 0.46 10.18
CA ASN A 47 -0.06 1.22 11.42
C ASN A 47 0.83 2.44 11.17
N THR A 48 0.22 3.62 11.05
CA THR A 48 0.95 4.86 10.83
C THR A 48 1.74 5.32 12.05
N LYS A 49 1.37 4.90 13.28
CA LYS A 49 2.18 5.23 14.47
C LYS A 49 3.54 4.54 14.41
N GLU A 50 3.54 3.25 14.06
CA GLU A 50 4.78 2.48 13.88
C GLU A 50 5.59 2.99 12.68
N LEU A 51 4.92 3.32 11.58
CA LEU A 51 5.60 3.80 10.37
C LEU A 51 6.27 5.16 10.60
N LEU A 52 5.61 6.08 11.29
CA LEU A 52 6.12 7.43 11.50
C LEU A 52 7.19 7.46 12.61
N GLY A 53 7.05 6.59 13.63
CA GLY A 53 7.94 6.50 14.79
C GLY A 53 7.62 7.54 15.84
#